data_AF-A0A6P0LST8-F1
#
_entry.id   AF-A0A6P0LST8-F1
#
_cell.length_a   1.000
_cell.length_b   1.000
_cell.length_c   1.000
_cell.angle_alpha   90.00
_cell.angle_beta   90.00
_cell.angle_gamma   90.00
#
_symmetry.space_group_name_H-M   'P 1'
#
loop_
_entity.id
_entity.type
_entity.pdbx_description
1 polymer ?
#
loop_
_entity_poly.entity_id
_entity_poly.type
_entity_poly.pdbx_seq_one_letter_code
_entity_poly.pdbx_strand_id
1 'polypeptide(L)'
;MNLISSRHSKRRCVYPESAMSYHTYHIRVANRDRVQVEKWDAQNQSLGRPSGALRRLDEFPEQVKALLKSAQNDELNDSGKVRVLGEALFDVLFDDVLRQDFVDFYNRVVHQDDRLLRVELEIDAQSLPDIAALPWEFICLPQRANSGTIWLATAPNLIFYRRSSQWQPPRSIQLEENEKLRIALVVSAPQDGSPVVYEKVQVALQKLAQKDRIELLPTVNPANPEAIDAILAKEPHIFHFIGHGRFKNEENREVGQLALVDDYGESMWVDADYFSELFNQHRPGIVLLQACEGGMLSESQAFVGLASMVVQQNIPVVLAMQYAVSNITASRFACRFYQQLAQTDPVDIAAQVGRRTIALNSTQYRKRDFATPVIFMGVRDGYLFQTVASRQNSTSESESPVLVEGIKELNHSDLETLADILKRSGRVSKVDSRRALCISIELDPSDIEFMENTSPRDFAMQLVFQLHNTQNFVVLCKLCQIIAPNVPGFKSELNSIKDKLNCD
;
A
#
# COMPACT_ATOMS: atom_id res chain seq x y z
N MET A 1 11.02 44.69 29.26
CA MET A 1 10.69 44.89 27.83
C MET A 1 10.87 43.57 27.10
N ASN A 2 9.72 42.96 26.77
CA ASN A 2 9.42 41.91 25.80
C ASN A 2 10.47 40.85 25.44
N LEU A 3 10.32 39.69 26.08
CA LEU A 3 10.68 38.37 25.56
C LEU A 3 9.60 37.94 24.54
N ILE A 4 10.01 37.75 23.29
CA ILE A 4 9.15 37.14 22.25
C ILE A 4 9.34 35.62 22.32
N SER A 5 8.33 34.95 22.86
CA SER A 5 8.18 33.49 22.81
C SER A 5 7.77 33.06 21.40
N SER A 6 8.64 32.34 20.69
CA SER A 6 8.25 31.66 19.45
C SER A 6 7.55 30.34 19.81
N ARG A 7 6.23 30.29 19.57
CA ARG A 7 5.46 29.06 19.68
C ARG A 7 5.85 28.11 18.55
N HIS A 8 6.68 27.12 18.85
CA HIS A 8 6.82 25.92 18.02
C HIS A 8 5.51 25.11 18.11
N SER A 9 4.66 25.28 17.11
CA SER A 9 3.51 24.41 16.87
C SER A 9 4.01 23.00 16.53
N LYS A 10 3.92 22.07 17.49
CA LYS A 10 4.00 20.63 17.24
C LYS A 10 2.86 20.23 16.29
N ARG A 11 3.09 20.27 14.97
CA ARG A 11 2.21 19.58 14.02
C ARG A 11 2.43 18.09 14.23
N ARG A 12 1.50 17.43 14.94
CA ARG A 12 1.32 15.99 14.79
C ARG A 12 0.93 15.77 13.33
N CYS A 13 1.63 14.88 12.62
CA CYS A 13 1.07 14.29 11.40
C CYS A 13 -0.10 13.41 11.84
N VAL A 14 -1.28 14.02 11.97
CA VAL A 14 -2.56 13.32 12.04
C VAL A 14 -3.03 13.30 10.61
N TYR A 15 -2.97 12.14 9.97
CA TYR A 15 -3.55 11.93 8.65
C TYR A 15 -5.09 11.96 8.83
N PRO A 16 -5.84 12.82 8.14
CA PRO A 16 -7.29 12.91 8.30
C PRO A 16 -7.99 11.61 7.86
N GLU A 17 -9.08 11.25 8.57
CA GLU A 17 -9.83 9.97 8.51
C GLU A 17 -10.60 9.68 7.20
N SER A 18 -10.41 10.47 6.13
CA SER A 18 -10.90 10.10 4.79
C SER A 18 -9.91 9.12 4.16
N ALA A 19 -10.37 7.95 3.69
CA ALA A 19 -9.56 6.99 2.94
C ALA A 19 -8.57 7.72 2.01
N MET A 20 -7.26 7.56 2.26
CA MET A 20 -6.26 8.40 1.62
C MET A 20 -6.31 8.18 0.11
N SER A 21 -6.62 9.25 -0.63
CA SER A 21 -6.76 9.21 -2.07
C SER A 21 -5.39 9.42 -2.73
N TYR A 22 -4.79 8.35 -3.24
CA TYR A 22 -3.45 8.38 -3.85
C TYR A 22 -3.49 8.81 -5.31
N HIS A 23 -2.51 9.59 -5.73
CA HIS A 23 -2.11 9.56 -7.14
C HIS A 23 -1.03 8.51 -7.31
N THR A 24 -0.98 7.88 -8.47
CA THR A 24 -0.02 6.81 -8.76
C THR A 24 0.85 7.19 -9.96
N TYR A 25 2.15 6.95 -9.83
CA TYR A 25 3.15 6.99 -10.89
C TYR A 25 3.77 5.59 -11.00
N HIS A 26 3.24 4.79 -11.91
CA HIS A 26 3.64 3.39 -12.08
C HIS A 26 4.66 3.27 -13.19
N ILE A 27 5.85 2.83 -12.81
CA ILE A 27 7.02 2.65 -13.65
C ILE A 27 7.09 1.18 -14.03
N ARG A 28 7.10 0.89 -15.33
CA ARG A 28 7.22 -0.46 -15.87
C ARG A 28 8.46 -0.59 -16.74
N VAL A 29 9.29 -1.59 -16.42
CA VAL A 29 10.47 -1.98 -17.20
C VAL A 29 10.29 -3.41 -17.69
N ALA A 30 9.89 -3.54 -18.96
CA ALA A 30 9.60 -4.84 -19.59
C ALA A 30 10.70 -5.31 -20.55
N ASN A 31 11.64 -4.44 -20.93
CA ASN A 31 12.79 -4.77 -21.77
C ASN A 31 13.98 -3.86 -21.42
N ARG A 32 15.13 -4.10 -22.07
CA ARG A 32 16.39 -3.37 -21.81
C ARG A 32 16.46 -1.97 -22.45
N ASP A 33 15.44 -1.56 -23.20
CA ASP A 33 15.51 -0.35 -24.03
C ASP A 33 14.61 0.77 -23.54
N ARG A 34 13.47 0.46 -22.91
CA ARG A 34 12.45 1.44 -22.52
C ARG A 34 11.94 1.29 -21.10
N VAL A 35 11.63 2.44 -20.53
CA VAL A 35 10.80 2.62 -19.35
C VAL A 35 9.45 3.18 -19.80
N GLN A 36 8.37 2.55 -19.35
CA GLN A 36 7.00 3.03 -19.55
C GLN A 36 6.45 3.51 -18.22
N VAL A 37 5.67 4.58 -18.25
CA VAL A 37 4.99 5.09 -17.08
C VAL A 37 3.49 5.14 -17.35
N GLU A 38 2.68 4.77 -16.37
CA GLU A 38 1.26 5.06 -16.33
C GLU A 38 0.94 5.90 -15.09
N LYS A 39 0.21 7.00 -15.29
CA LYS A 39 -0.19 7.91 -14.21
C LYS A 39 -1.68 7.79 -13.96
N TRP A 40 -2.07 7.76 -12.69
CA TRP A 40 -3.47 7.77 -12.28
C TRP A 40 -3.74 8.78 -11.18
N ASP A 41 -4.95 9.34 -11.17
CA ASP A 41 -5.46 10.10 -10.04
C ASP A 41 -6.03 9.20 -8.94
N ALA A 42 -6.51 9.87 -7.89
CA ALA A 42 -7.26 9.29 -6.78
C ALA A 42 -8.49 8.47 -7.19
N GLN A 43 -9.07 8.74 -8.35
CA GLN A 43 -10.24 8.07 -8.89
C GLN A 43 -9.85 6.98 -9.91
N ASN A 44 -8.56 6.65 -9.99
CA ASN A 44 -7.98 5.69 -10.93
C ASN A 44 -8.20 6.06 -12.41
N GLN A 45 -8.43 7.35 -12.71
CA GLN A 45 -8.47 7.86 -14.07
C GLN A 45 -7.06 8.08 -14.59
N SER A 46 -6.81 7.69 -15.83
CA SER A 46 -5.49 7.83 -16.44
C SER A 46 -5.16 9.30 -16.72
N LEU A 47 -3.98 9.74 -16.26
CA LEU A 47 -3.46 11.10 -16.41
C LEU A 47 -2.33 11.19 -17.45
N GLY A 48 -2.11 10.12 -18.22
CA GLY A 48 -1.09 10.05 -19.26
C GLY A 48 -0.14 8.86 -19.11
N ARG A 49 0.55 8.55 -20.20
CA ARG A 49 1.44 7.39 -20.32
C ARG A 49 2.79 7.74 -20.96
N PRO A 50 3.63 8.54 -20.29
CA PRO A 50 4.92 8.91 -20.85
C PRO A 50 5.85 7.70 -20.90
N SER A 51 6.90 7.80 -21.70
CA SER A 51 7.91 6.76 -21.81
C SER A 51 9.26 7.36 -22.13
N GLY A 52 10.31 6.70 -21.69
CA GLY A 52 11.69 7.12 -21.92
C GLY A 52 12.60 5.92 -22.19
N ALA A 53 13.87 6.22 -22.44
CA ALA A 53 14.90 5.21 -22.57
C ALA A 53 15.29 4.64 -21.20
N LEU A 54 15.48 3.33 -21.11
CA LEU A 54 16.16 2.73 -19.96
C LEU A 54 17.67 2.92 -20.15
N ARG A 55 18.35 3.55 -19.18
CA ARG A 55 19.80 3.71 -19.30
C ARG A 55 20.49 2.36 -19.09
N ARG A 56 21.47 2.08 -19.94
CA ARG A 56 22.26 0.86 -19.92
C ARG A 56 23.14 0.77 -18.67
N LEU A 57 23.12 -0.40 -18.01
CA LEU A 57 23.90 -0.63 -16.79
C LEU A 57 25.41 -0.72 -17.03
N ASP A 58 25.84 -1.13 -18.22
CA ASP A 58 27.26 -1.19 -18.59
C ASP A 58 27.90 0.20 -18.73
N GLU A 59 27.07 1.23 -18.97
CA GLU A 59 27.47 2.64 -19.00
C GLU A 59 27.62 3.25 -17.59
N PHE A 60 27.39 2.48 -16.53
CA PHE A 60 27.59 2.98 -15.18
C PHE A 60 29.03 3.43 -14.97
N PRO A 61 29.26 4.66 -14.44
CA PRO A 61 30.58 5.07 -14.01
C PRO A 61 31.17 4.06 -13.03
N GLU A 62 32.48 3.79 -13.11
CA GLU A 62 33.17 2.87 -12.19
C GLU A 62 32.96 3.26 -10.71
N GLN A 63 32.81 4.55 -10.44
CA GLN A 63 32.43 5.06 -9.12
C GLN A 63 31.08 4.48 -8.64
N VAL A 64 30.06 4.43 -9.50
CA VAL A 64 28.73 3.91 -9.14
C VAL A 64 28.79 2.40 -8.93
N LYS A 65 29.52 1.67 -9.79
CA LYS A 65 29.76 0.22 -9.60
C LYS A 65 30.47 -0.06 -8.27
N ALA A 66 31.45 0.76 -7.89
CA ALA A 66 32.10 0.67 -6.59
C ALA A 66 31.13 0.98 -5.44
N LEU A 67 30.25 1.97 -5.57
CA LEU A 67 29.26 2.29 -4.56
C LEU A 67 28.21 1.19 -4.37
N LEU A 68 27.80 0.50 -5.43
CA LEU A 68 26.94 -0.69 -5.35
C LEU A 68 27.62 -1.80 -4.54
N LYS A 69 28.92 -2.05 -4.77
CA LYS A 69 29.71 -3.01 -4.00
C LYS A 69 29.85 -2.58 -2.53
N SER A 70 30.11 -1.30 -2.27
CA SER A 70 30.15 -0.77 -0.90
C SER A 70 28.79 -0.87 -0.19
N ALA A 71 27.68 -0.71 -0.93
CA ALA A 71 26.34 -0.94 -0.41
C ALA A 71 26.15 -2.42 -0.05
N GLN A 72 26.64 -3.35 -0.87
CA GLN A 72 26.60 -4.79 -0.62
C GLN A 72 27.46 -5.21 0.59
N ASN A 73 28.59 -4.54 0.84
CA ASN A 73 29.54 -4.92 1.90
C ASN A 73 29.35 -4.18 3.25
N ASP A 74 28.28 -3.38 3.41
CA ASP A 74 28.08 -2.48 4.56
C ASP A 74 29.19 -1.41 4.76
N GLU A 75 29.81 -0.98 3.66
CA GLU A 75 30.94 -0.03 3.68
C GLU A 75 30.52 1.42 3.44
N LEU A 76 29.23 1.67 3.19
CA LEU A 76 28.69 3.01 3.07
C LEU A 76 28.67 3.70 4.44
N ASN A 77 29.37 4.83 4.53
CA ASN A 77 29.50 5.63 5.75
C ASN A 77 29.43 7.16 5.49
N ASP A 78 29.07 7.55 4.27
CA ASP A 78 29.01 8.92 3.81
C ASP A 78 27.72 9.19 3.05
N SER A 79 26.95 10.18 3.49
CA SER A 79 25.65 10.51 2.89
C SER A 79 25.78 11.08 1.48
N GLY A 80 26.92 11.69 1.14
CA GLY A 80 27.21 12.17 -0.21
C GLY A 80 27.38 11.01 -1.19
N LYS A 81 28.15 9.99 -0.81
CA LYS A 81 28.31 8.74 -1.57
C LYS A 81 26.97 8.00 -1.74
N VAL A 82 26.19 7.91 -0.67
CA VAL A 82 24.84 7.31 -0.71
C VAL A 82 23.94 8.09 -1.69
N ARG A 83 24.03 9.43 -1.69
CA ARG A 83 23.32 10.29 -2.65
C ARG A 83 23.78 10.04 -4.09
N VAL A 84 25.08 9.99 -4.37
CA VAL A 84 25.60 9.71 -5.71
C VAL A 84 25.05 8.38 -6.24
N LEU A 85 25.01 7.34 -5.40
CA LEU A 85 24.40 6.06 -5.76
C LEU A 85 22.90 6.23 -6.08
N GLY A 86 22.16 6.93 -5.22
CA GLY A 86 20.72 7.15 -5.40
C GLY A 86 20.36 7.95 -6.65
N GLU A 87 21.14 8.98 -6.98
CA GLU A 87 20.97 9.78 -8.20
C GLU A 87 21.31 8.97 -9.45
N ALA A 88 22.35 8.11 -9.38
CA ALA A 88 22.68 7.21 -10.48
C ALA A 88 21.57 6.18 -10.73
N LEU A 89 20.96 5.63 -9.68
CA LEU A 89 19.81 4.72 -9.80
C LEU A 89 18.57 5.42 -10.35
N PHE A 90 18.32 6.68 -9.96
CA PHE A 90 17.27 7.49 -10.56
C PHE A 90 17.49 7.61 -12.08
N ASP A 91 18.71 7.93 -12.49
CA ASP A 91 19.05 8.11 -13.90
C ASP A 91 18.94 6.83 -14.77
N VAL A 92 18.78 5.66 -14.14
CA VAL A 92 18.47 4.42 -14.87
C VAL A 92 17.04 4.45 -15.41
N LEU A 93 16.11 4.85 -14.55
CA LEU A 93 14.67 4.77 -14.81
C LEU A 93 14.12 6.05 -15.46
N PHE A 94 14.81 7.17 -15.27
CA PHE A 94 14.33 8.49 -15.68
C PHE A 94 15.34 9.16 -16.60
N ASP A 95 15.12 9.05 -17.91
CA ASP A 95 15.77 9.93 -18.88
C ASP A 95 15.31 11.39 -18.72
N ASP A 96 15.79 12.29 -19.56
CA ASP A 96 15.45 13.71 -19.43
C ASP A 96 13.95 13.99 -19.54
N VAL A 97 13.22 13.21 -20.35
CA VAL A 97 11.77 13.32 -20.55
C VAL A 97 11.03 12.83 -19.31
N LEU A 98 11.32 11.61 -18.86
CA LEU A 98 10.66 11.03 -17.69
C LEU A 98 11.01 11.77 -16.40
N ARG A 99 12.22 12.29 -16.26
CA ARG A 99 12.60 13.11 -15.12
C ARG A 99 11.75 14.38 -15.05
N GLN A 100 11.60 15.09 -16.16
CA GLN A 100 10.77 16.30 -16.20
C GLN A 100 9.31 15.95 -15.86
N ASP A 101 8.77 14.90 -16.48
CA ASP A 101 7.41 14.44 -16.21
C ASP A 101 7.19 14.07 -14.72
N PHE A 102 8.14 13.34 -14.12
CA PHE A 102 8.08 12.97 -12.71
C PHE A 102 8.13 14.20 -11.80
N VAL A 103 9.03 15.15 -12.05
CA VAL A 103 9.17 16.36 -11.23
C VAL A 103 7.91 17.21 -11.31
N ASP A 104 7.34 17.39 -12.51
CA ASP A 104 6.11 18.15 -12.71
C ASP A 104 4.92 17.47 -12.03
N PHE A 105 4.83 16.14 -12.17
CA PHE A 105 3.78 15.36 -11.51
C PHE A 105 3.89 15.38 -10.00
N TYR A 106 5.10 15.21 -9.46
CA TYR A 106 5.39 15.33 -8.04
C TYR A 106 4.98 16.70 -7.51
N ASN A 107 5.43 17.78 -8.15
CA ASN A 107 5.15 19.14 -7.71
C ASN A 107 3.64 19.43 -7.70
N ARG A 108 2.91 18.99 -8.72
CA ARG A 108 1.45 19.14 -8.77
C ARG A 108 0.78 18.37 -7.62
N VAL A 109 0.99 17.05 -7.55
CA VAL A 109 0.29 16.18 -6.60
C VAL A 109 0.63 16.53 -5.16
N VAL A 110 1.92 16.71 -4.86
CA VAL A 110 2.39 16.87 -3.49
C VAL A 110 2.26 18.31 -3.00
N HIS A 111 2.67 19.28 -3.82
CA HIS A 111 2.78 20.67 -3.36
C HIS A 111 1.56 21.52 -3.69
N GLN A 112 0.85 21.22 -4.78
CA GLN A 112 -0.33 21.98 -5.17
C GLN A 112 -1.60 21.32 -4.62
N ASP A 113 -1.73 19.99 -4.76
CA ASP A 113 -2.95 19.26 -4.39
C ASP A 113 -2.93 18.73 -2.95
N ASP A 114 -1.78 18.78 -2.26
CA ASP A 114 -1.54 18.23 -0.91
C ASP A 114 -1.97 16.75 -0.79
N ARG A 115 -1.64 15.95 -1.81
CA ARG A 115 -1.94 14.51 -1.88
C ARG A 115 -0.69 13.65 -1.78
N LEU A 116 -0.87 12.40 -1.38
CA LEU A 116 0.18 11.39 -1.42
C LEU A 116 0.40 10.90 -2.85
N LEU A 117 1.67 10.75 -3.22
CA LEU A 117 2.08 10.16 -4.48
C LEU A 117 2.68 8.77 -4.26
N ARG A 118 2.01 7.75 -4.80
CA ARG A 118 2.52 6.38 -4.86
C ARG A 118 3.38 6.21 -6.11
N VAL A 119 4.57 5.65 -5.92
CA VAL A 119 5.52 5.29 -6.97
C VAL A 119 5.66 3.78 -6.96
N GLU A 120 5.16 3.14 -8.00
CA GLU A 120 5.16 1.68 -8.15
C GLU A 120 6.23 1.30 -9.15
N LEU A 121 7.16 0.41 -8.79
CA LEU A 121 8.17 -0.09 -9.71
C LEU A 121 7.89 -1.54 -10.09
N GLU A 122 7.56 -1.78 -11.35
CA GLU A 122 7.36 -3.10 -11.92
C GLU A 122 8.52 -3.45 -12.87
N ILE A 123 9.23 -4.53 -12.54
CA ILE A 123 10.31 -5.08 -13.35
C ILE A 123 10.03 -6.56 -13.53
N ASP A 124 10.07 -7.05 -14.77
CA ASP A 124 10.03 -8.48 -15.05
C ASP A 124 11.38 -9.12 -14.64
N ALA A 125 11.42 -9.69 -13.43
CA ALA A 125 12.63 -10.31 -12.88
C ALA A 125 13.06 -11.57 -13.63
N GLN A 126 12.17 -12.23 -14.38
CA GLN A 126 12.54 -13.40 -15.19
C GLN A 126 13.32 -12.97 -16.43
N SER A 127 12.88 -11.89 -17.07
CA SER A 127 13.52 -11.35 -18.28
C SER A 127 14.73 -10.44 -17.98
N LEU A 128 14.71 -9.75 -16.83
CA LEU A 128 15.67 -8.70 -16.46
C LEU A 128 16.20 -8.88 -15.03
N PRO A 129 16.82 -10.02 -14.68
CA PRO A 129 17.23 -10.33 -13.31
C PRO A 129 18.28 -9.35 -12.76
N ASP A 130 19.20 -8.88 -13.62
CA ASP A 130 20.24 -7.89 -13.27
C ASP A 130 19.65 -6.52 -12.91
N ILE A 131 18.59 -6.10 -13.59
CA ILE A 131 17.87 -4.84 -13.32
C ILE A 131 16.99 -4.99 -12.08
N ALA A 132 16.29 -6.12 -11.93
CA ALA A 132 15.48 -6.40 -10.75
C ALA A 132 16.32 -6.44 -9.45
N ALA A 133 17.56 -6.93 -9.52
CA ALA A 133 18.47 -7.03 -8.39
C ALA A 133 19.05 -5.68 -7.90
N LEU A 134 18.87 -4.58 -8.64
CA LEU A 134 19.34 -3.27 -8.20
C LEU A 134 18.59 -2.78 -6.95
N PRO A 135 19.26 -2.03 -6.05
CA PRO A 135 18.67 -1.61 -4.79
C PRO A 135 17.89 -0.31 -4.97
N TRP A 136 16.76 -0.38 -5.67
CA TRP A 136 15.92 0.77 -6.05
C TRP A 136 15.43 1.62 -4.87
N GLU A 137 15.48 1.09 -3.65
CA GLU A 137 15.15 1.81 -2.43
C GLU A 137 16.12 2.98 -2.14
N PHE A 138 17.29 3.02 -2.79
CA PHE A 138 18.20 4.16 -2.76
C PHE A 138 17.80 5.30 -3.71
N ILE A 139 16.82 5.14 -4.62
CA ILE A 139 16.51 6.16 -5.62
C ILE A 139 16.31 7.54 -4.94
N CYS A 140 17.12 8.50 -5.39
CA CYS A 140 17.10 9.88 -4.94
C CYS A 140 16.97 10.79 -6.15
N LEU A 141 16.07 11.77 -6.07
CA LEU A 141 15.94 12.78 -7.10
C LEU A 141 17.29 13.54 -7.25
N PRO A 142 17.83 13.67 -8.48
CA PRO A 142 19.10 14.33 -8.72
C PRO A 142 19.10 15.79 -8.30
N GLN A 143 20.21 16.27 -7.72
CA GLN A 143 20.34 17.69 -7.34
C GLN A 143 20.07 18.64 -8.50
N ARG A 144 20.45 18.24 -9.72
CA ARG A 144 20.22 19.00 -10.96
C ARG A 144 18.74 19.21 -11.32
N ALA A 145 17.81 18.51 -10.67
CA ALA A 145 16.37 18.75 -10.79
C ALA A 145 15.87 19.93 -9.93
N ASN A 146 16.73 20.55 -9.11
CA ASN A 146 16.44 21.75 -8.31
C ASN A 146 15.17 21.69 -7.43
N SER A 147 14.78 20.49 -7.00
CA SER A 147 13.55 20.25 -6.20
C SER A 147 13.84 19.80 -4.76
N GLY A 148 15.06 20.08 -4.26
CA GLY A 148 15.54 19.60 -2.96
C GLY A 148 15.97 18.13 -2.98
N THR A 149 16.23 17.56 -1.80
CA THR A 149 16.64 16.16 -1.65
C THR A 149 15.42 15.29 -1.38
N ILE A 150 14.97 14.55 -2.39
CA ILE A 150 13.80 13.66 -2.30
C ILE A 150 14.25 12.22 -2.51
N TRP A 151 14.21 11.43 -1.46
CA TRP A 151 14.43 9.98 -1.50
C TRP A 151 13.08 9.28 -1.65
N LEU A 152 12.88 8.52 -2.72
CA LEU A 152 11.54 7.97 -3.01
C LEU A 152 11.05 7.03 -1.91
N ALA A 153 11.95 6.24 -1.31
CA ALA A 153 11.62 5.25 -0.30
C ALA A 153 11.53 5.77 1.15
N THR A 154 11.78 7.07 1.39
CA THR A 154 11.71 7.66 2.75
C THR A 154 11.07 9.05 2.80
N ALA A 155 10.73 9.66 1.67
CA ALA A 155 10.00 10.92 1.63
C ALA A 155 8.59 10.73 2.25
N PRO A 156 8.15 11.65 3.12
CA PRO A 156 6.94 11.46 3.94
C PRO A 156 5.64 11.55 3.14
N ASN A 157 5.70 12.16 1.96
CA ASN A 157 4.58 12.40 1.05
C ASN A 157 4.64 11.49 -0.19
N LEU A 158 5.60 10.56 -0.21
CA LEU A 158 5.75 9.52 -1.22
C LEU A 158 5.55 8.15 -0.60
N ILE A 159 5.14 7.20 -1.43
CA ILE A 159 5.11 5.78 -1.09
C ILE A 159 5.82 5.04 -2.21
N PHE A 160 6.84 4.24 -1.90
CA PHE A 160 7.58 3.47 -2.90
C PHE A 160 7.56 1.97 -2.60
N TYR A 161 7.13 1.17 -3.58
CA TYR A 161 7.21 -0.30 -3.50
C TYR A 161 7.41 -0.94 -4.87
N ARG A 162 7.81 -2.22 -4.84
CA ARG A 162 7.96 -3.05 -6.04
C ARG A 162 6.65 -3.77 -6.33
N ARG A 163 6.09 -3.56 -7.51
CA ARG A 163 4.83 -4.18 -7.92
C ARG A 163 5.10 -5.51 -8.62
N SER A 164 4.31 -6.52 -8.29
CA SER A 164 4.27 -7.79 -9.00
C SER A 164 2.93 -7.91 -9.73
N SER A 165 2.96 -7.92 -11.06
CA SER A 165 1.76 -8.03 -11.88
C SER A 165 1.29 -9.49 -11.94
N GLN A 166 0.05 -9.71 -11.49
CA GLN A 166 -0.62 -11.00 -11.55
C GLN A 166 -1.90 -10.89 -12.38
N TRP A 167 -2.23 -11.95 -13.11
CA TRP A 167 -3.48 -12.04 -13.88
C TRP A 167 -4.71 -11.93 -12.98
N GLN A 168 -4.63 -12.51 -11.79
CA GLN A 168 -5.63 -12.39 -10.74
C GLN A 168 -4.90 -11.86 -9.50
N PRO A 169 -5.00 -10.55 -9.21
CA PRO A 169 -4.40 -10.03 -7.99
C PRO A 169 -5.10 -10.68 -6.79
N PRO A 170 -4.35 -11.05 -5.74
CA PRO A 170 -4.95 -11.54 -4.51
C PRO A 170 -5.92 -10.49 -3.95
N ARG A 171 -6.93 -10.95 -3.19
CA ARG A 171 -7.83 -10.03 -2.51
C ARG A 171 -7.03 -9.22 -1.47
N SER A 172 -7.36 -7.93 -1.32
CA SER A 172 -6.90 -7.12 -0.18
C SER A 172 -7.25 -7.82 1.13
N ILE A 173 -6.45 -7.63 2.16
CA ILE A 173 -6.73 -8.19 3.49
C ILE A 173 -7.78 -7.29 4.15
N GLN A 174 -8.79 -7.91 4.76
CA GLN A 174 -9.99 -7.21 5.24
C GLN A 174 -10.30 -7.66 6.67
N LEU A 175 -9.43 -7.30 7.61
CA LEU A 175 -9.59 -7.49 9.05
C LEU A 175 -10.77 -6.67 9.58
N GLU A 176 -11.49 -7.21 10.55
CA GLU A 176 -12.54 -6.45 11.23
C GLU A 176 -11.94 -5.31 12.06
N GLU A 177 -12.69 -4.21 12.21
CA GLU A 177 -12.23 -2.99 12.88
C GLU A 177 -11.67 -3.22 14.29
N ASN A 178 -12.23 -4.19 15.01
CA ASN A 178 -11.83 -4.57 16.37
C ASN A 178 -10.94 -5.81 16.43
N GLU A 179 -10.61 -6.41 15.29
CA GLU A 179 -9.73 -7.57 15.24
C GLU A 179 -8.29 -7.17 15.58
N LYS A 180 -7.62 -8.01 16.38
CA LYS A 180 -6.20 -7.79 16.69
C LYS A 180 -5.34 -8.27 15.53
N LEU A 181 -4.30 -7.50 15.22
CA LEU A 181 -3.29 -7.90 14.25
C LEU A 181 -2.48 -9.08 14.81
N ARG A 182 -2.81 -10.31 14.40
CA ARG A 182 -2.12 -11.56 14.75
C ARG A 182 -0.79 -11.68 13.98
N ILE A 183 0.31 -11.80 14.71
CA ILE A 183 1.65 -11.96 14.17
C ILE A 183 2.18 -13.34 14.59
N ALA A 184 2.50 -14.19 13.61
CA ALA A 184 3.28 -15.40 13.81
C ALA A 184 4.77 -15.08 13.65
N LEU A 185 5.54 -15.19 14.72
CA LEU A 185 7.00 -15.12 14.68
C LEU A 185 7.56 -16.55 14.53
N VAL A 186 8.20 -16.83 13.41
CA VAL A 186 8.71 -18.15 13.04
C VAL A 186 10.22 -18.07 12.86
N VAL A 187 10.95 -18.88 13.63
CA VAL A 187 12.41 -18.85 13.69
C VAL A 187 12.96 -20.20 13.23
N SER A 188 13.75 -20.16 12.17
CA SER A 188 14.53 -21.31 11.71
C SER A 188 15.96 -21.19 12.21
N ALA A 189 16.35 -22.06 13.14
CA ALA A 189 17.67 -22.11 13.77
C ALA A 189 18.25 -23.53 13.70
N PRO A 190 18.61 -24.03 12.50
CA PRO A 190 19.15 -25.38 12.34
C PRO A 190 20.53 -25.53 12.97
N GLN A 191 20.89 -26.74 13.41
CA GLN A 191 22.12 -27.04 14.16
C GLN A 191 23.40 -26.97 13.31
N ASP A 192 23.29 -27.24 12.01
CA ASP A 192 24.38 -27.12 11.03
C ASP A 192 24.60 -25.69 10.52
N GLY A 193 23.75 -24.75 10.95
CA GLY A 193 23.83 -23.33 10.62
C GLY A 193 24.58 -22.49 11.66
N SER A 194 24.82 -21.22 11.31
CA SER A 194 25.22 -20.23 12.31
C SER A 194 24.06 -19.95 13.29
N PRO A 195 24.33 -19.54 14.53
CA PRO A 195 23.26 -19.23 15.49
C PRO A 195 22.30 -18.15 14.96
N VAL A 196 20.99 -18.38 15.16
CA VAL A 196 19.97 -17.39 14.82
C VAL A 196 19.60 -16.54 16.03
N VAL A 197 19.99 -15.27 16.01
CA VAL A 197 19.69 -14.30 17.08
C VAL A 197 18.40 -13.56 16.74
N TYR A 198 17.37 -13.70 17.56
CA TYR A 198 16.04 -13.11 17.33
C TYR A 198 15.38 -12.51 18.58
N GLU A 199 15.98 -12.68 19.75
CA GLU A 199 15.41 -12.36 21.06
C GLU A 199 15.08 -10.87 21.16
N LYS A 200 15.91 -9.99 20.58
CA LYS A 200 15.65 -8.54 20.54
C LYS A 200 14.37 -8.22 19.76
N VAL A 201 14.14 -8.92 18.64
CA VAL A 201 12.93 -8.77 17.83
C VAL A 201 11.74 -9.29 18.63
N GLN A 202 11.84 -10.50 19.17
CA GLN A 202 10.78 -11.12 19.98
C GLN A 202 10.37 -10.23 21.17
N VAL A 203 11.32 -9.75 21.96
CA VAL A 203 11.05 -8.84 23.10
C VAL A 203 10.40 -7.54 22.64
N ALA A 204 10.82 -6.99 21.50
CA ALA A 204 10.24 -5.78 20.96
C ALA A 204 8.79 -6.00 20.49
N LEU A 205 8.49 -7.16 19.89
CA LEU A 205 7.13 -7.57 19.51
C LEU A 205 6.25 -7.87 20.72
N GLN A 206 6.78 -8.52 21.76
CA GLN A 206 6.07 -8.75 23.02
C GLN A 206 5.67 -7.43 23.68
N LYS A 207 6.59 -6.46 23.75
CA LYS A 207 6.29 -5.10 24.25
C LYS A 207 5.26 -4.38 23.38
N LEU A 208 5.27 -4.65 22.07
CA LEU A 208 4.30 -4.07 21.16
C LEU A 208 2.91 -4.68 21.33
N ALA A 209 2.81 -5.99 21.55
CA ALA A 209 1.56 -6.72 21.81
C ALA A 209 0.92 -6.41 23.17
N GLN A 210 1.64 -5.74 24.09
CA GLN A 210 1.05 -5.17 25.30
C GLN A 210 0.12 -3.98 25.02
N LYS A 211 0.17 -3.43 23.80
CA LYS A 211 -0.76 -2.38 23.36
C LYS A 211 -2.01 -3.00 22.76
N ASP A 212 -3.15 -2.34 22.93
CA ASP A 212 -4.39 -2.73 22.27
C ASP A 212 -4.18 -2.76 20.74
N ARG A 213 -4.74 -3.79 20.08
CA ARG A 213 -4.72 -4.07 18.61
C ARG A 213 -3.61 -4.96 18.02
N ILE A 214 -2.65 -5.46 18.80
CA ILE A 214 -1.67 -6.46 18.30
C ILE A 214 -1.73 -7.72 19.17
N GLU A 215 -1.66 -8.88 18.52
CA GLU A 215 -1.53 -10.18 19.16
C GLU A 215 -0.29 -10.88 18.63
N LEU A 216 0.68 -11.15 19.51
CA LEU A 216 1.82 -12.00 19.17
C LEU A 216 1.46 -13.44 19.51
N LEU A 217 1.36 -14.29 18.49
CA LEU A 217 1.14 -15.73 18.67
C LEU A 217 2.39 -16.40 19.28
N PRO A 218 2.27 -17.62 19.84
CA PRO A 218 3.42 -18.35 20.34
C PRO A 218 4.53 -18.44 19.27
N THR A 219 5.75 -18.08 19.67
CA THR A 219 6.91 -18.12 18.79
C THR A 219 7.20 -19.56 18.38
N VAL A 220 7.35 -19.81 17.09
CA VAL A 220 7.73 -21.11 16.54
C VAL A 220 9.24 -21.18 16.44
N ASN A 221 9.84 -22.14 17.15
CA ASN A 221 11.24 -22.49 17.07
C ASN A 221 11.40 -23.93 17.59
N PRO A 222 11.78 -24.92 16.74
CA PRO A 222 12.25 -24.77 15.36
C PRO A 222 11.13 -24.58 14.32
N ALA A 223 11.45 -23.91 13.21
CA ALA A 223 10.57 -23.75 12.06
C ALA A 223 10.59 -24.99 11.14
N ASN A 224 9.93 -26.07 11.57
CA ASN A 224 9.68 -27.24 10.73
C ASN A 224 8.26 -27.17 10.10
N PRO A 225 7.96 -27.96 9.04
CA PRO A 225 6.67 -27.91 8.36
C PRO A 225 5.46 -28.15 9.28
N GLU A 226 5.53 -29.08 10.23
CA GLU A 226 4.42 -29.38 11.16
C GLU A 226 4.13 -28.20 12.10
N ALA A 227 5.18 -27.56 12.64
CA ALA A 227 5.04 -26.40 13.51
C ALA A 227 4.57 -25.17 12.73
N ILE A 228 4.94 -25.05 11.45
CA ILE A 228 4.43 -24.02 10.54
C ILE A 228 2.94 -24.24 10.26
N ASP A 229 2.50 -25.46 9.97
CA ASP A 229 1.08 -25.78 9.80
C ASP A 229 0.29 -25.49 11.09
N ALA A 230 0.80 -25.90 12.25
CA ALA A 230 0.17 -25.65 13.53
C ALA A 230 0.02 -24.15 13.88
N ILE A 231 0.95 -23.28 13.44
CA ILE A 231 0.82 -21.83 13.64
C ILE A 231 -0.08 -21.17 12.60
N LEU A 232 -0.09 -21.68 11.35
CA LEU A 232 -0.98 -21.21 10.29
C LEU A 232 -2.44 -21.54 10.58
N ALA A 233 -2.72 -22.67 11.24
CA ALA A 233 -4.05 -23.01 11.77
C ALA A 233 -4.61 -21.98 12.78
N LYS A 234 -3.78 -21.06 13.29
CA LYS A 234 -4.20 -19.94 14.15
C LYS A 234 -4.49 -18.66 13.36
N GLU A 235 -4.58 -18.77 12.04
CA GLU A 235 -4.95 -17.70 11.10
C GLU A 235 -4.15 -16.39 11.30
N PRO A 236 -2.80 -16.42 11.33
CA PRO A 236 -2.00 -15.21 11.45
C PRO A 236 -2.21 -14.27 10.26
N HIS A 237 -2.27 -12.96 10.53
CA HIS A 237 -2.32 -11.95 9.48
C HIS A 237 -0.93 -11.67 8.91
N ILE A 238 0.09 -11.84 9.75
CA ILE A 238 1.49 -11.61 9.42
C ILE A 238 2.29 -12.86 9.77
N PHE A 239 3.03 -13.38 8.81
CA PHE A 239 4.04 -14.42 9.00
C PHE A 239 5.42 -13.79 8.95
N HIS A 240 6.08 -13.64 10.10
CA HIS A 240 7.42 -13.06 10.23
C HIS A 240 8.43 -14.19 10.40
N PHE A 241 9.15 -14.50 9.32
CA PHE A 241 10.23 -15.49 9.29
C PHE A 241 11.59 -14.85 9.61
N ILE A 242 12.34 -15.49 10.51
CA ILE A 242 13.75 -15.17 10.79
C ILE A 242 14.58 -16.44 10.61
N GLY A 243 15.58 -16.40 9.73
CA GLY A 243 16.43 -17.57 9.47
C GLY A 243 17.51 -17.33 8.43
N HIS A 244 17.90 -18.41 7.76
CA HIS A 244 18.96 -18.41 6.74
C HIS A 244 18.43 -18.55 5.33
N GLY A 245 19.15 -17.94 4.39
CA GLY A 245 18.90 -18.05 2.95
C GLY A 245 20.14 -18.49 2.20
N ARG A 246 19.99 -19.02 0.99
CA ARG A 246 21.11 -19.27 0.08
C ARG A 246 20.65 -19.20 -1.36
N PHE A 247 21.58 -18.99 -2.27
CA PHE A 247 21.34 -19.30 -3.68
C PHE A 247 21.77 -20.73 -3.98
N LYS A 248 20.97 -21.42 -4.79
CA LYS A 248 21.30 -22.71 -5.38
C LYS A 248 21.28 -22.56 -6.90
N ASN A 249 22.33 -23.03 -7.57
CA ASN A 249 22.37 -23.08 -9.02
C ASN A 249 21.56 -24.29 -9.50
N GLU A 250 20.45 -24.02 -10.20
CA GLU A 250 19.60 -25.03 -10.82
C GLU A 250 19.44 -24.69 -12.31
N GLU A 251 19.83 -25.60 -13.21
CA GLU A 251 19.69 -25.40 -14.66
C GLU A 251 20.24 -24.05 -15.19
N ASN A 252 21.40 -23.61 -14.69
CA ASN A 252 22.03 -22.30 -14.98
C ASN A 252 21.20 -21.09 -14.52
N ARG A 253 20.32 -21.25 -13.54
CA ARG A 253 19.61 -20.18 -12.86
C ARG A 253 19.97 -20.19 -11.38
N GLU A 254 20.20 -19.02 -10.81
CA GLU A 254 20.32 -18.85 -9.36
C GLU A 254 18.91 -18.82 -8.75
N VAL A 255 18.59 -19.83 -7.95
CA VAL A 255 17.33 -19.95 -7.22
C VAL A 255 17.56 -19.61 -5.75
N GLY A 256 16.82 -18.63 -5.23
CA GLY A 256 16.83 -18.30 -3.81
C GLY A 256 16.10 -19.38 -3.00
N GLN A 257 16.75 -19.87 -1.95
CA GLN A 257 16.19 -20.84 -1.00
C GLN A 257 16.26 -20.28 0.42
N LEU A 258 15.38 -20.75 1.30
CA LEU A 258 15.47 -20.55 2.75
C LEU A 258 15.60 -21.88 3.49
N ALA A 259 16.23 -21.87 4.66
CA ALA A 259 16.35 -23.06 5.49
C ALA A 259 15.16 -23.16 6.44
N LEU A 260 14.41 -24.24 6.37
CA LEU A 260 13.59 -24.77 7.46
C LEU A 260 14.42 -25.75 8.30
N VAL A 261 13.81 -26.33 9.32
CA VAL A 261 14.43 -27.35 10.17
C VAL A 261 13.79 -28.70 9.92
N ASP A 262 14.59 -29.74 9.67
CA ASP A 262 14.10 -31.12 9.52
C ASP A 262 13.95 -31.86 10.87
N ASP A 263 13.55 -33.13 10.80
CA ASP A 263 13.36 -33.99 11.97
C ASP A 263 14.66 -34.29 12.75
N TYR A 264 15.82 -34.05 12.14
CA TYR A 264 17.14 -34.19 12.75
C TYR A 264 17.67 -32.88 13.35
N GLY A 265 16.96 -31.77 13.16
CA GLY A 265 17.39 -30.45 13.59
C GLY A 265 18.34 -29.76 12.60
N GLU A 266 18.48 -30.29 11.38
CA GLU A 266 19.39 -29.81 10.35
C GLU A 266 18.64 -28.93 9.33
N SER A 267 19.40 -28.27 8.45
CA SER A 267 18.85 -27.37 7.44
C SER A 267 18.08 -28.09 6.34
N MET A 268 16.76 -27.91 6.30
CA MET A 268 15.90 -28.27 5.18
C MET A 268 15.75 -27.09 4.22
N TRP A 269 16.52 -27.08 3.13
CA TRP A 269 16.49 -25.98 2.17
C TRP A 269 15.30 -26.08 1.20
N VAL A 270 14.47 -25.05 1.19
CA VAL A 270 13.25 -24.99 0.38
C VAL A 270 13.26 -23.76 -0.52
N ASP A 271 12.73 -23.89 -1.73
CA ASP A 271 12.58 -22.80 -2.68
C ASP A 271 11.26 -22.03 -2.48
N ALA A 272 10.98 -21.09 -3.38
CA ALA A 272 9.76 -20.28 -3.32
C ALA A 272 8.48 -21.09 -3.53
N ASP A 273 8.53 -22.17 -4.32
CA ASP A 273 7.34 -22.97 -4.63
C ASP A 273 6.95 -23.79 -3.40
N TYR A 274 7.88 -24.56 -2.83
CA TYR A 274 7.65 -25.31 -1.60
C TYR A 274 7.26 -24.37 -0.44
N PHE A 275 7.97 -23.25 -0.27
CA PHE A 275 7.65 -22.32 0.80
C PHE A 275 6.24 -21.72 0.64
N SER A 276 5.79 -21.49 -0.60
CA SER A 276 4.44 -20.99 -0.86
C SER A 276 3.36 -22.04 -0.61
N GLU A 277 3.67 -23.32 -0.85
CA GLU A 277 2.75 -24.44 -0.56
C GLU A 277 2.39 -24.53 0.92
N LEU A 278 3.28 -24.15 1.83
CA LEU A 278 3.01 -24.11 3.27
C LEU A 278 1.80 -23.23 3.61
N PHE A 279 1.54 -22.19 2.82
CA PHE A 279 0.44 -21.25 3.05
C PHE A 279 -0.90 -21.71 2.45
N ASN A 280 -1.01 -22.93 1.93
CA ASN A 280 -2.27 -23.43 1.38
C ASN A 280 -3.35 -23.70 2.45
N GLN A 281 -2.95 -23.96 3.71
CA GLN A 281 -3.88 -24.07 4.83
C GLN A 281 -4.46 -22.71 5.21
N HIS A 282 -3.59 -21.69 5.31
CA HIS A 282 -3.97 -20.31 5.58
C HIS A 282 -2.97 -19.36 4.93
N ARG A 283 -3.47 -18.37 4.21
CA ARG A 283 -2.65 -17.36 3.53
C ARG A 283 -2.55 -16.10 4.38
N PRO A 284 -1.39 -15.83 5.01
CA PRO A 284 -1.20 -14.56 5.70
C PRO A 284 -1.24 -13.41 4.70
N GLY A 285 -1.75 -12.27 5.16
CA GLY A 285 -1.78 -11.06 4.36
C GLY A 285 -0.40 -10.49 4.06
N ILE A 286 0.53 -10.67 5.00
CA ILE A 286 1.90 -10.20 4.89
C ILE A 286 2.84 -11.35 5.26
N VAL A 287 3.82 -11.61 4.40
CA VAL A 287 4.99 -12.42 4.74
C VAL A 287 6.20 -11.50 4.88
N LEU A 288 6.89 -11.54 6.01
CA LEU A 288 8.14 -10.81 6.24
C LEU A 288 9.30 -11.79 6.36
N LEU A 289 10.27 -11.66 5.46
CA LEU A 289 11.50 -12.46 5.41
C LEU A 289 12.68 -11.64 5.93
N GLN A 290 13.26 -12.09 7.05
CA GLN A 290 14.40 -11.44 7.68
C GLN A 290 15.55 -12.43 7.84
N ALA A 291 16.70 -12.12 7.24
CA ALA A 291 17.92 -12.89 7.50
C ALA A 291 18.42 -12.65 8.93
N CYS A 292 19.05 -13.67 9.53
CA CYS A 292 19.64 -13.57 10.87
C CYS A 292 20.66 -12.41 10.98
N GLU A 293 20.78 -11.82 12.19
CA GLU A 293 21.91 -10.96 12.56
C GLU A 293 23.23 -11.74 12.44
N GLY A 294 24.04 -11.40 11.44
CA GLY A 294 25.28 -12.10 11.11
C GLY A 294 25.20 -12.98 9.85
N GLY A 295 24.02 -13.11 9.24
CA GLY A 295 23.86 -13.79 7.96
C GLY A 295 24.68 -13.13 6.86
N MET A 296 25.15 -13.93 5.91
CA MET A 296 25.92 -13.43 4.76
C MET A 296 25.03 -12.58 3.84
N LEU A 297 25.65 -11.68 3.06
CA LEU A 297 24.96 -10.89 2.05
C LEU A 297 24.16 -11.77 1.07
N SER A 298 24.73 -12.91 0.68
CA SER A 298 24.09 -13.89 -0.20
C SER A 298 22.77 -14.41 0.36
N GLU A 299 22.63 -14.52 1.67
CA GLU A 299 21.38 -14.96 2.32
C GLU A 299 20.28 -13.91 2.15
N SER A 300 20.62 -12.64 2.37
CA SER A 300 19.67 -11.52 2.24
C SER A 300 19.23 -11.33 0.78
N GLN A 301 20.16 -11.48 -0.16
CA GLN A 301 19.86 -11.46 -1.60
C GLN A 301 18.97 -12.64 -2.01
N ALA A 302 19.22 -13.83 -1.46
CA ALA A 302 18.37 -15.00 -1.69
C ALA A 302 16.93 -14.76 -1.21
N PHE A 303 16.73 -14.06 -0.08
CA PHE A 303 15.40 -13.70 0.40
C PHE A 303 14.68 -12.69 -0.48
N VAL A 304 15.38 -11.75 -1.11
CA VAL A 304 14.77 -10.84 -2.09
C VAL A 304 14.34 -11.60 -3.35
N GLY A 305 15.21 -12.49 -3.84
CA GLY A 305 14.88 -13.37 -4.96
C GLY A 305 13.66 -14.24 -4.65
N LEU A 306 13.67 -14.92 -3.50
CA LEU A 306 12.57 -15.74 -3.02
C LEU A 306 11.29 -14.89 -2.83
N ALA A 307 11.37 -13.71 -2.22
CA ALA A 307 10.22 -12.81 -2.03
C ALA A 307 9.56 -12.39 -3.35
N SER A 308 10.37 -12.10 -4.37
CA SER A 308 9.87 -11.73 -5.70
C SER A 308 9.07 -12.85 -6.37
N MET A 309 9.35 -14.10 -6.02
CA MET A 309 8.63 -15.29 -6.50
C MET A 309 7.43 -15.62 -5.60
N VAL A 310 7.59 -15.59 -4.28
CA VAL A 310 6.52 -15.88 -3.31
C VAL A 310 5.34 -14.91 -3.46
N VAL A 311 5.59 -13.63 -3.73
CA VAL A 311 4.49 -12.68 -3.98
C VAL A 311 3.63 -13.11 -5.17
N GLN A 312 4.23 -13.73 -6.20
CA GLN A 312 3.54 -14.25 -7.40
C GLN A 312 2.69 -15.50 -7.10
N GLN A 313 2.93 -16.17 -5.97
CA GLN A 313 2.19 -17.35 -5.52
C GLN A 313 0.95 -16.96 -4.67
N ASN A 314 0.24 -15.89 -5.07
CA ASN A 314 -0.95 -15.36 -4.41
C ASN A 314 -0.76 -14.88 -2.95
N ILE A 315 0.45 -14.54 -2.54
CA ILE A 315 0.65 -13.81 -1.27
C ILE A 315 0.49 -12.31 -1.54
N PRO A 316 -0.43 -11.61 -0.85
CA PRO A 316 -0.73 -10.20 -1.14
C PRO A 316 0.49 -9.28 -1.06
N VAL A 317 1.29 -9.45 0.00
CA VAL A 317 2.44 -8.61 0.30
C VAL A 317 3.57 -9.45 0.85
N VAL A 318 4.76 -9.29 0.28
CA VAL A 318 5.99 -9.88 0.81
C VAL A 318 7.01 -8.79 1.07
N LEU A 319 7.54 -8.75 2.29
CA LEU A 319 8.63 -7.86 2.67
C LEU A 319 9.90 -8.69 2.87
N ALA A 320 11.03 -8.24 2.33
CA ALA A 320 12.32 -8.88 2.51
C ALA A 320 13.39 -7.87 2.90
N MET A 321 14.34 -8.30 3.74
CA MET A 321 15.53 -7.51 4.06
C MET A 321 16.63 -7.82 3.03
N GLN A 322 16.95 -6.89 2.13
CA GLN A 322 17.93 -7.12 1.05
C GLN A 322 19.40 -7.10 1.49
N TYR A 323 19.65 -6.70 2.73
CA TYR A 323 20.97 -6.65 3.34
C TYR A 323 20.92 -7.18 4.76
N ALA A 324 22.04 -7.78 5.20
CA ALA A 324 22.25 -8.05 6.61
C ALA A 324 22.19 -6.73 7.41
N VAL A 325 21.37 -6.72 8.45
CA VAL A 325 21.16 -5.59 9.36
C VAL A 325 21.26 -6.05 10.81
N SER A 326 21.69 -5.14 11.69
CA SER A 326 21.67 -5.43 13.13
C SER A 326 20.25 -5.71 13.60
N ASN A 327 20.10 -6.57 14.61
CA ASN A 327 18.81 -6.84 15.22
C ASN A 327 18.16 -5.59 15.81
N ILE A 328 18.95 -4.59 16.18
CA ILE A 328 18.43 -3.29 16.65
C ILE A 328 17.74 -2.55 15.49
N THR A 329 18.37 -2.50 14.32
CA THR A 329 17.78 -1.89 13.11
C THR A 329 16.54 -2.66 12.67
N ALA A 330 16.61 -3.98 12.60
CA ALA A 330 15.47 -4.83 12.23
C ALA A 330 14.29 -4.69 13.21
N SER A 331 14.54 -4.74 14.52
CA SER A 331 13.51 -4.54 15.56
C SER A 331 12.88 -3.15 15.46
N ARG A 332 13.67 -2.11 15.21
CA ARG A 332 13.16 -0.73 15.03
C ARG A 332 12.24 -0.64 13.83
N PHE A 333 12.62 -1.23 12.70
CA PHE A 333 11.76 -1.31 11.52
C PHE A 333 10.47 -2.05 11.85
N ALA A 334 10.56 -3.30 12.31
CA ALA A 334 9.41 -4.16 12.60
C ALA A 334 8.45 -3.50 13.59
N CYS A 335 8.96 -2.92 14.68
CA CYS A 335 8.11 -2.21 15.63
C CYS A 335 7.39 -1.01 15.02
N ARG A 336 8.05 -0.20 14.19
CA ARG A 336 7.37 0.94 13.55
C ARG A 336 6.38 0.48 12.50
N PHE A 337 6.75 -0.50 11.69
CA PHE A 337 5.91 -1.10 10.67
C PHE A 337 4.61 -1.66 11.28
N TYR A 338 4.72 -2.54 12.28
CA TYR A 338 3.54 -3.12 12.94
C TYR A 338 2.74 -2.09 13.75
N GLN A 339 3.38 -1.05 14.31
CA GLN A 339 2.65 0.06 14.93
C GLN A 339 1.77 0.83 13.94
N GLN A 340 2.25 1.08 12.72
CA GLN A 340 1.46 1.75 11.70
C GLN A 340 0.31 0.87 11.21
N LEU A 341 0.59 -0.41 10.97
CA LEU A 341 -0.46 -1.38 10.61
C LEU A 341 -1.57 -1.46 11.67
N ALA A 342 -1.22 -1.52 12.96
CA ALA A 342 -2.22 -1.52 14.03
C ALA A 342 -3.00 -0.19 14.17
N GLN A 343 -2.51 0.90 13.58
CA GLN A 343 -3.23 2.16 13.42
C GLN A 343 -4.09 2.20 12.14
N THR A 344 -4.26 1.06 11.46
CA THR A 344 -4.97 0.90 10.17
C THR A 344 -4.32 1.60 8.97
N ASP A 345 -3.07 2.06 9.12
CA ASP A 345 -2.32 2.54 7.95
C ASP A 345 -2.10 1.37 6.97
N PRO A 346 -2.13 1.63 5.65
CA PRO A 346 -1.82 0.61 4.68
C PRO A 346 -0.34 0.23 4.72
N VAL A 347 -0.06 -1.00 4.30
CA VAL A 347 1.23 -1.68 4.42
C VAL A 347 2.37 -0.96 3.71
N ASP A 348 2.07 -0.29 2.61
CA ASP A 348 3.01 0.51 1.82
C ASP A 348 3.43 1.78 2.58
N ILE A 349 2.50 2.46 3.23
CA ILE A 349 2.78 3.58 4.16
C ILE A 349 3.56 3.09 5.37
N ALA A 350 3.16 1.97 5.97
CA ALA A 350 3.85 1.39 7.11
C ALA A 350 5.32 1.10 6.78
N ALA A 351 5.59 0.54 5.59
CA ALA A 351 6.95 0.29 5.11
C ALA A 351 7.73 1.60 4.91
N GLN A 352 7.12 2.60 4.28
CA GLN A 352 7.70 3.93 4.07
C GLN A 352 8.10 4.60 5.38
N VAL A 353 7.22 4.59 6.39
CA VAL A 353 7.48 5.14 7.73
C VAL A 353 8.58 4.36 8.44
N GLY A 354 8.61 3.04 8.29
CA GLY A 354 9.68 2.17 8.80
C GLY A 354 11.05 2.55 8.24
N ARG A 355 11.17 2.65 6.91
CA ARG A 355 12.41 3.08 6.23
C ARG A 355 12.84 4.48 6.67
N ARG A 356 11.90 5.43 6.73
CA ARG A 356 12.16 6.80 7.21
C ARG A 356 12.67 6.82 8.64
N THR A 357 12.13 5.98 9.52
CA THR A 357 12.59 5.87 10.91
C THR A 357 14.04 5.40 11.00
N ILE A 358 14.43 4.45 10.15
CA ILE A 358 15.84 4.02 10.07
C ILE A 358 16.71 5.17 9.56
N ALA A 359 16.29 5.83 8.49
CA ALA A 359 17.09 6.87 7.83
C ALA A 359 17.37 8.09 8.71
N LEU A 360 16.37 8.52 9.49
CA LEU A 360 16.46 9.69 10.39
C LEU A 360 17.12 9.38 11.74
N ASN A 361 17.51 8.13 11.99
CA ASN A 361 18.22 7.76 13.19
C ASN A 361 19.69 8.22 13.14
N SER A 362 20.52 7.72 14.04
CA SER A 362 21.95 8.03 14.15
C SER A 362 22.75 7.89 12.85
N THR A 363 22.25 7.14 11.86
CA THR A 363 22.91 6.96 10.57
C THR A 363 22.72 8.15 9.62
N GLN A 364 21.63 8.93 9.71
CA GLN A 364 21.40 10.13 8.89
C GLN A 364 21.71 9.93 7.38
N TYR A 365 21.20 8.86 6.77
CA TYR A 365 21.50 8.46 5.37
C TYR A 365 22.97 8.17 5.05
N ARG A 366 23.84 7.96 6.05
CA ARG A 366 25.25 7.58 5.82
C ARG A 366 25.43 6.08 5.55
N LYS A 367 24.47 5.26 5.99
CA LYS A 367 24.48 3.80 5.86
C LYS A 367 23.37 3.31 4.93
N ARG A 368 23.49 2.06 4.49
CA ARG A 368 22.50 1.36 3.66
C ARG A 368 21.19 0.99 4.37
N ASP A 369 21.18 0.99 5.70
CA ASP A 369 20.12 0.42 6.54
C ASP A 369 18.68 0.82 6.14
N PHE A 370 18.47 2.07 5.70
CA PHE A 370 17.13 2.55 5.33
C PHE A 370 16.60 1.91 4.04
N ALA A 371 17.50 1.51 3.16
CA ALA A 371 17.19 0.84 1.91
C ALA A 371 17.05 -0.67 2.09
N THR A 372 17.40 -1.24 3.25
CA THR A 372 17.32 -2.68 3.50
C THR A 372 15.91 -3.27 3.32
N PRO A 373 14.83 -2.68 3.88
CA PRO A 373 13.50 -3.25 3.72
C PRO A 373 12.98 -3.06 2.29
N VAL A 374 12.71 -4.16 1.59
CA VAL A 374 12.12 -4.20 0.24
C VAL A 374 10.70 -4.74 0.37
N ILE A 375 9.71 -4.02 -0.16
CA ILE A 375 8.31 -4.45 -0.16
C ILE A 375 7.87 -4.77 -1.58
N PHE A 376 7.32 -5.97 -1.75
CA PHE A 376 6.66 -6.45 -2.95
C PHE A 376 5.15 -6.54 -2.71
N MET A 377 4.36 -6.02 -3.63
CA MET A 377 2.89 -6.07 -3.53
C MET A 377 2.28 -6.64 -4.81
N GLY A 378 1.38 -7.62 -4.64
CA GLY A 378 0.49 -8.12 -5.68
C GLY A 378 -0.92 -7.52 -5.63
N VAL A 379 -1.23 -6.73 -4.59
CA VAL A 379 -2.51 -6.06 -4.36
C VAL A 379 -2.51 -4.61 -4.82
N ARG A 380 -3.70 -4.07 -5.12
CA ARG A 380 -3.89 -2.67 -5.54
C ARG A 380 -3.82 -1.68 -4.38
N ASP A 381 -4.34 -2.07 -3.22
CA ASP A 381 -4.24 -1.26 -2.01
C ASP A 381 -3.55 -2.06 -0.90
N GLY A 382 -2.87 -1.33 -0.01
CA GLY A 382 -2.11 -1.92 1.08
C GLY A 382 -2.93 -2.10 2.36
N TYR A 383 -4.24 -1.88 2.33
CA TYR A 383 -5.03 -1.89 3.56
C TYR A 383 -5.20 -3.31 4.07
N LEU A 384 -5.03 -3.46 5.39
CA LEU A 384 -5.30 -4.73 6.07
C LEU A 384 -6.68 -4.76 6.72
N PHE A 385 -7.23 -3.62 7.08
CA PHE A 385 -8.51 -3.53 7.79
C PHE A 385 -9.61 -3.11 6.83
N GLN A 386 -10.82 -3.62 7.07
CA GLN A 386 -12.01 -3.12 6.41
C GLN A 386 -12.14 -1.63 6.68
N THR A 387 -12.10 -0.85 5.61
CA THR A 387 -12.56 0.54 5.65
C THR A 387 -14.08 0.49 5.75
N VAL A 388 -14.72 1.50 6.35
CA VAL A 388 -16.19 1.53 6.50
C VAL A 388 -16.92 1.34 5.15
N ALA A 389 -16.26 1.67 4.03
CA ALA A 389 -16.73 1.41 2.67
C ALA A 389 -16.71 -0.08 2.24
N SER A 390 -15.81 -0.94 2.75
CA SER A 390 -15.72 -2.35 2.34
C SER A 390 -16.72 -3.28 3.06
N ARG A 391 -17.29 -2.86 4.20
CA ARG A 391 -18.36 -3.59 4.93
C ARG A 391 -19.64 -3.79 4.12
N GLN A 392 -19.90 -2.95 3.11
CA GLN A 392 -21.07 -3.11 2.25
C GLN A 392 -20.88 -4.14 1.12
N ASN A 393 -19.64 -4.58 0.85
CA ASN A 393 -19.31 -5.48 -0.26
C ASN A 393 -19.09 -6.95 0.15
N SER A 394 -19.03 -7.28 1.44
CA SER A 394 -18.61 -8.62 1.93
C SER A 394 -19.74 -9.59 2.29
N THR A 395 -21.03 -9.21 2.12
CA THR A 395 -22.17 -10.04 2.56
C THR A 395 -22.80 -10.95 1.50
N SER A 396 -22.17 -11.18 0.34
CA SER A 396 -22.76 -12.08 -0.67
C SER A 396 -21.76 -12.99 -1.39
N GLU A 397 -21.34 -14.09 -0.76
CA GLU A 397 -20.84 -15.28 -1.47
C GLU A 397 -21.39 -16.57 -0.81
N SER A 398 -22.60 -16.98 -1.18
CA SER A 398 -22.91 -18.39 -1.50
C SER A 398 -24.24 -18.47 -2.29
N GLU A 399 -24.16 -19.16 -3.43
CA GLU A 399 -25.20 -19.53 -4.44
C GLU A 399 -25.18 -18.74 -5.76
N SER A 400 -24.71 -19.42 -6.82
CA SER A 400 -24.86 -19.04 -8.24
C SER A 400 -26.07 -19.76 -8.85
N PRO A 401 -26.64 -19.32 -9.99
CA PRO A 401 -26.98 -17.95 -10.37
C PRO A 401 -28.44 -17.88 -10.86
N VAL A 402 -29.20 -16.85 -10.48
CA VAL A 402 -30.37 -16.42 -11.26
C VAL A 402 -30.15 -14.96 -11.62
N LEU A 403 -30.09 -14.71 -12.93
CA LEU A 403 -30.05 -13.38 -13.53
C LEU A 403 -31.21 -12.55 -12.97
N VAL A 404 -30.92 -11.52 -12.18
CA VAL A 404 -31.86 -10.44 -11.91
C VAL A 404 -31.16 -9.11 -12.17
N GLU A 405 -31.84 -8.29 -12.96
CA GLU A 405 -31.36 -7.11 -13.66
C GLU A 405 -30.69 -6.07 -12.75
N GLY A 406 -29.57 -5.53 -13.23
CA GLY A 406 -28.81 -4.50 -12.55
C GLY A 406 -29.59 -3.19 -12.40
N ILE A 407 -29.33 -2.51 -11.27
CA ILE A 407 -29.65 -1.10 -11.04
C ILE A 407 -29.10 -0.32 -12.24
N LYS A 408 -29.98 0.30 -13.04
CA LYS A 408 -29.57 1.20 -14.12
C LYS A 408 -29.20 2.53 -13.48
N GLU A 409 -27.93 2.93 -13.58
CA GLU A 409 -27.48 4.27 -13.14
C GLU A 409 -28.40 5.36 -13.71
N LEU A 410 -28.78 6.32 -12.85
CA LEU A 410 -29.57 7.47 -13.29
C LEU A 410 -28.71 8.33 -14.22
N ASN A 411 -29.17 8.54 -15.44
CA ASN A 411 -28.48 9.42 -16.36
C ASN A 411 -28.76 10.90 -16.02
N HIS A 412 -28.05 11.81 -16.69
CA HIS A 412 -28.19 13.25 -16.42
C HIS A 412 -29.65 13.76 -16.55
N SER A 413 -30.41 13.23 -17.50
CA SER A 413 -31.82 13.59 -17.70
C SER A 413 -32.71 13.13 -16.54
N ASP A 414 -32.41 11.98 -15.94
CA ASP A 414 -33.13 11.47 -14.77
C ASP A 414 -32.90 12.35 -13.55
N LEU A 415 -31.65 12.81 -13.35
CA LEU A 415 -31.28 13.69 -12.24
C LEU A 415 -31.91 15.08 -12.37
N GLU A 416 -31.92 15.65 -13.58
CA GLU A 416 -32.63 16.91 -13.85
C GLU A 416 -34.14 16.77 -13.60
N THR A 417 -34.73 15.67 -14.05
CA THR A 417 -36.15 15.38 -13.84
C THR A 417 -36.49 15.27 -12.36
N LEU A 418 -35.66 14.55 -11.58
CA LEU A 418 -35.85 14.40 -10.14
C LEU A 418 -35.72 15.73 -9.40
N ALA A 419 -34.74 16.55 -9.77
CA ALA A 419 -34.56 17.89 -9.20
C ALA A 419 -35.75 18.81 -9.50
N ASP A 420 -36.31 18.74 -10.72
CA ASP A 420 -37.51 19.50 -11.09
C ASP A 420 -38.76 19.06 -10.32
N ILE A 421 -38.93 17.76 -10.11
CA ILE A 421 -40.01 17.21 -9.27
C ILE A 421 -39.84 17.68 -7.82
N LEU A 422 -38.62 17.59 -7.28
CA LEU A 422 -38.30 18.04 -5.93
C LEU A 422 -38.60 19.53 -5.75
N LYS A 423 -38.21 20.37 -6.71
CA LYS A 423 -38.54 21.80 -6.71
C LYS A 423 -40.05 22.04 -6.68
N ARG A 424 -40.81 21.33 -7.52
CA ARG A 424 -42.28 21.46 -7.63
C ARG A 424 -43.03 20.93 -6.41
N SER A 425 -42.43 20.03 -5.62
CA SER A 425 -43.01 19.54 -4.36
C SER A 425 -43.19 20.64 -3.30
N GLY A 426 -42.56 21.80 -3.47
CA GLY A 426 -42.58 22.91 -2.51
C GLY A 426 -41.69 22.68 -1.27
N ARG A 427 -41.06 21.51 -1.13
CA ARG A 427 -40.26 21.16 0.05
C ARG A 427 -38.90 21.87 0.13
N VAL A 428 -38.48 22.54 -0.94
CA VAL A 428 -37.17 23.22 -1.03
C VAL A 428 -37.25 24.74 -1.12
N SER A 429 -38.45 25.33 -0.96
CA SER A 429 -38.67 26.77 -1.15
C SER A 429 -38.13 27.65 -0.03
N LYS A 430 -38.05 27.14 1.20
CA LYS A 430 -37.56 27.85 2.39
C LYS A 430 -36.51 27.01 3.11
N VAL A 431 -35.59 27.66 3.82
CA VAL A 431 -34.50 26.97 4.56
C VAL A 431 -35.06 25.96 5.57
N ASP A 432 -36.09 26.32 6.32
CA ASP A 432 -36.70 25.39 7.29
C ASP A 432 -37.34 24.17 6.61
N SER A 433 -37.93 24.37 5.43
CA SER A 433 -38.49 23.26 4.62
C SER A 433 -37.39 22.35 4.09
N ARG A 434 -36.22 22.90 3.70
CA ARG A 434 -35.04 22.13 3.28
C ARG A 434 -34.48 21.29 4.43
N ARG A 435 -34.36 21.88 5.63
CA ARG A 435 -33.93 21.15 6.84
C ARG A 435 -34.90 20.03 7.18
N ALA A 436 -36.21 20.32 7.16
CA ALA A 436 -37.25 19.31 7.38
C ALA A 436 -37.23 18.20 6.32
N LEU A 437 -36.98 18.54 5.05
CA LEU A 437 -36.80 17.56 3.97
C LEU A 437 -35.62 16.64 4.27
N CYS A 438 -34.43 17.20 4.59
CA CYS A 438 -33.23 16.43 4.89
C CYS A 438 -33.49 15.44 6.03
N ILE A 439 -34.08 15.91 7.13
CA ILE A 439 -34.47 15.05 8.26
C ILE A 439 -35.44 13.94 7.81
N SER A 440 -36.42 14.27 6.98
CA SER A 440 -37.43 13.30 6.52
C SER A 440 -36.87 12.20 5.60
N ILE A 441 -35.76 12.47 4.90
CA ILE A 441 -35.04 11.49 4.08
C ILE A 441 -33.84 10.89 4.83
N GLU A 442 -33.72 11.13 6.15
CA GLU A 442 -32.60 10.68 7.01
C GLU A 442 -31.22 11.18 6.57
N LEU A 443 -31.16 12.44 6.11
CA LEU A 443 -29.95 13.18 5.79
C LEU A 443 -29.72 14.26 6.86
N ASP A 444 -28.53 14.33 7.46
CA ASP A 444 -28.22 15.37 8.44
C ASP A 444 -28.16 16.75 7.74
N PRO A 445 -28.97 17.75 8.16
CA PRO A 445 -28.89 19.09 7.61
C PRO A 445 -27.51 19.75 7.72
N SER A 446 -26.63 19.33 8.64
CA SER A 446 -25.25 19.87 8.72
C SER A 446 -24.37 19.46 7.55
N ASP A 447 -24.69 18.38 6.85
CA ASP A 447 -23.91 17.83 5.73
C ASP A 447 -24.21 18.52 4.39
N ILE A 448 -25.06 19.55 4.42
CA ILE A 448 -25.52 20.30 3.25
C ILE A 448 -24.98 21.72 3.32
N GLU A 449 -23.79 21.93 2.76
CA GLU A 449 -23.10 23.23 2.77
C GLU A 449 -23.87 24.33 2.03
N PHE A 450 -24.73 23.95 1.09
CA PHE A 450 -25.58 24.86 0.30
C PHE A 450 -27.00 25.03 0.83
N MET A 451 -27.22 24.71 2.12
CA MET A 451 -28.51 24.82 2.80
C MET A 451 -29.08 26.24 2.75
N GLU A 452 -28.20 27.23 2.92
CA GLU A 452 -28.51 28.66 2.91
C GLU A 452 -28.00 29.31 1.61
N ASN A 453 -28.66 30.39 1.16
CA ASN A 453 -28.23 31.22 0.02
C ASN A 453 -28.26 30.60 -1.40
N THR A 454 -28.97 29.48 -1.61
CA THR A 454 -29.23 28.89 -2.93
C THR A 454 -30.67 29.09 -3.39
N SER A 455 -30.91 29.22 -4.71
CA SER A 455 -32.27 29.23 -5.24
C SER A 455 -32.92 27.85 -5.03
N PRO A 456 -34.26 27.72 -4.98
CA PRO A 456 -34.92 26.41 -4.86
C PRO A 456 -34.55 25.42 -5.97
N ARG A 457 -34.21 25.94 -7.17
CA ARG A 457 -33.75 25.12 -8.29
C ARG A 457 -32.34 24.58 -8.03
N ASP A 458 -31.42 25.46 -7.65
CA ASP A 458 -30.02 25.09 -7.43
C ASP A 458 -29.89 24.15 -6.23
N PHE A 459 -30.67 24.38 -5.18
CA PHE A 459 -30.74 23.46 -4.04
C PHE A 459 -31.22 22.08 -4.47
N ALA A 460 -32.30 21.99 -5.27
CA ALA A 460 -32.82 20.70 -5.71
C ALA A 460 -31.82 19.95 -6.61
N MET A 461 -31.16 20.66 -7.52
CA MET A 461 -30.11 20.10 -8.37
C MET A 461 -28.93 19.62 -7.53
N GLN A 462 -28.36 20.48 -6.69
CA GLN A 462 -27.20 20.13 -5.88
C GLN A 462 -27.50 18.98 -4.91
N LEU A 463 -28.70 18.93 -4.32
CA LEU A 463 -29.10 17.83 -3.45
C LEU A 463 -29.20 16.51 -4.22
N VAL A 464 -29.90 16.48 -5.35
CA VAL A 464 -30.05 15.26 -6.17
C VAL A 464 -28.70 14.77 -6.70
N PHE A 465 -27.85 15.68 -7.17
CA PHE A 465 -26.51 15.35 -7.67
C PHE A 465 -25.57 14.94 -6.55
N GLN A 466 -25.61 15.57 -5.37
CA GLN A 466 -24.84 15.15 -4.21
C GLN A 466 -25.24 13.72 -3.82
N LEU A 467 -26.54 13.47 -3.63
CA LEU A 467 -27.03 12.14 -3.26
C LEU A 467 -26.69 11.06 -4.29
N HIS A 468 -26.74 11.38 -5.58
CA HIS A 468 -26.33 10.47 -6.66
C HIS A 468 -24.81 10.22 -6.67
N ASN A 469 -23.99 11.28 -6.57
CA ASN A 469 -22.53 11.17 -6.65
C ASN A 469 -21.92 10.53 -5.40
N THR A 470 -22.57 10.67 -4.23
CA THR A 470 -22.21 9.95 -3.01
C THR A 470 -22.81 8.54 -2.95
N GLN A 471 -23.45 8.09 -4.04
CA GLN A 471 -24.12 6.79 -4.15
C GLN A 471 -25.11 6.51 -2.99
N ASN A 472 -25.76 7.56 -2.48
CA ASN A 472 -26.71 7.44 -1.38
C ASN A 472 -28.10 7.08 -1.92
N PHE A 473 -28.19 5.92 -2.58
CA PHE A 473 -29.38 5.44 -3.27
C PHE A 473 -30.56 5.23 -2.30
N VAL A 474 -30.30 4.87 -1.05
CA VAL A 474 -31.32 4.75 0.00
C VAL A 474 -32.00 6.10 0.26
N VAL A 475 -31.22 7.18 0.39
CA VAL A 475 -31.76 8.53 0.60
C VAL A 475 -32.43 9.05 -0.68
N LEU A 476 -31.93 8.71 -1.88
CA LEU A 476 -32.63 8.99 -3.15
C LEU A 476 -33.98 8.28 -3.25
N CYS A 477 -34.07 7.02 -2.80
CA CYS A 477 -35.33 6.29 -2.75
C CYS A 477 -36.32 6.94 -1.79
N LYS A 478 -35.88 7.31 -0.58
CA LYS A 478 -36.71 8.05 0.40
C LYS A 478 -37.14 9.40 -0.16
N LEU A 479 -36.26 10.11 -0.84
CA LEU A 479 -36.58 11.36 -1.54
C LEU A 479 -37.69 11.14 -2.56
N CYS A 480 -37.58 10.11 -3.40
CA CYS A 480 -38.59 9.76 -4.39
C CYS A 480 -39.92 9.36 -3.75
N GLN A 481 -39.92 8.64 -2.63
CA GLN A 481 -41.13 8.28 -1.88
C GLN A 481 -41.82 9.51 -1.27
N ILE A 482 -41.06 10.47 -0.74
CA ILE A 482 -41.58 11.66 -0.05
C ILE A 482 -42.12 12.73 -1.02
N ILE A 483 -41.59 12.82 -2.24
CA ILE A 483 -42.07 13.76 -3.26
C ILE A 483 -43.23 13.19 -4.08
N ALA A 484 -43.43 11.87 -4.13
CA ALA A 484 -44.46 11.20 -4.92
C ALA A 484 -45.91 11.69 -4.67
N PRO A 485 -46.36 11.97 -3.44
CA PRO A 485 -47.75 12.39 -3.19
C PRO A 485 -48.06 13.82 -3.66
N ASN A 486 -47.03 14.65 -3.87
CA ASN A 486 -47.19 16.11 -3.96
C ASN A 486 -47.12 16.68 -5.38
N VAL A 487 -46.95 15.86 -6.42
CA VAL A 487 -46.83 16.34 -7.81
C VAL A 487 -47.62 15.45 -8.81
N PRO A 488 -48.93 15.72 -9.03
CA PRO A 488 -49.83 14.83 -9.78
C PRO A 488 -49.47 14.58 -11.27
N GLY A 489 -48.51 15.33 -11.83
CA GLY A 489 -48.14 15.30 -13.25
C GLY A 489 -46.87 14.55 -13.61
N PHE A 490 -46.12 14.00 -12.65
CA PHE A 490 -44.80 13.36 -12.89
C PHE A 490 -44.75 11.90 -12.43
N LYS A 491 -45.92 11.25 -12.31
CA LYS A 491 -46.02 9.90 -11.75
C LYS A 491 -45.27 8.87 -12.61
N SER A 492 -45.32 9.00 -13.93
CA SER A 492 -44.61 8.12 -14.88
C SER A 492 -43.10 8.25 -14.78
N GLU A 493 -42.60 9.48 -14.75
CA GLU A 493 -41.19 9.82 -14.70
C GLU A 493 -40.59 9.41 -13.35
N LEU A 494 -41.30 9.70 -12.26
CA LEU A 494 -40.88 9.31 -10.92
C LEU A 494 -40.92 7.79 -10.73
N ASN A 495 -41.86 7.08 -11.35
CA ASN A 495 -41.85 5.61 -11.33
C ASN A 495 -40.70 5.04 -12.17
N SER A 496 -40.39 5.63 -13.33
CA SER A 496 -39.23 5.18 -14.13
C SER A 496 -37.91 5.40 -13.38
N ILE A 497 -37.76 6.50 -12.65
CA ILE A 497 -36.61 6.74 -11.75
C ILE A 497 -36.64 5.77 -10.56
N LYS A 498 -37.85 5.52 -10.02
CA LYS A 498 -38.24 4.41 -9.13
C LYS A 498 -37.55 3.09 -9.49
N ASP A 499 -37.92 2.62 -10.67
CA ASP A 499 -37.52 1.33 -11.21
C ASP A 499 -36.01 1.28 -11.47
N LYS A 500 -35.40 2.38 -11.94
CA LYS A 500 -33.95 2.47 -12.15
C LYS A 500 -33.16 2.39 -10.85
N LEU A 501 -33.65 3.03 -9.79
CA LEU A 501 -33.06 3.02 -8.45
C LEU A 501 -33.38 1.75 -7.65
N ASN A 502 -34.24 0.87 -8.17
CA ASN A 502 -34.76 -0.31 -7.48
C ASN A 502 -35.38 0.02 -6.10
N CYS A 503 -36.17 1.10 -6.03
CA CYS A 503 -36.90 1.45 -4.81
C CYS A 503 -38.26 0.76 -4.79
N ASP A 504 -38.51 -0.10 -3.81
CA ASP A 504 -39.83 -0.66 -3.52
C ASP A 504 -40.85 0.39 -3.03
#